data_AF-A0A2D5MTI9-F1
#
_entry.id   AF-A0A2D5MTI9-F1
#
_cell.length_a   1.000
_cell.length_b   1.000
_cell.length_c   1.000
_cell.angle_alpha   90.00
_cell.angle_beta   90.00
_cell.angle_gamma   90.00
#
_symmetry.space_group_name_H-M   'P 1'
#
loop_
_entity.id
_entity.type
_entity.pdbx_description
1 polymer ?
#
loop_
_entity_poly.entity_id
_entity_poly.type
_entity_poly.pdbx_seq_one_letter_code
_entity_poly.pdbx_strand_id
1 'polypeptide(L)'
;MDFLTFVSEVGFPIAGAIAAGFFVFTTLKFILASVTGSVCGLQNMISALDNRVQTMNNDLVKIDALMSYALNVKPNVDRIAANEGKEDARRD
;
A
#
# COMPACT_ATOMS: atom_id res chain seq x y z
N MET A 1 49.27 12.54 36.00
CA MET A 1 48.28 12.21 34.95
C MET A 1 47.34 13.38 34.86
N ASP A 2 47.47 14.20 33.82
CA ASP A 2 46.67 15.42 33.68
C ASP A 2 45.19 15.06 33.44
N PHE A 3 44.29 15.84 34.03
CA PHE A 3 42.85 15.67 33.87
C PHE A 3 42.41 15.57 32.39
N LEU A 4 43.13 16.28 31.51
CA LEU A 4 42.93 16.26 30.07
C LEU A 4 43.25 14.90 29.41
N THR A 5 44.27 14.17 29.89
CA THR A 5 44.58 12.83 29.34
C THR A 5 43.56 11.80 29.78
N PHE A 6 43.07 11.87 31.02
CA PHE A 6 41.99 11.00 31.49
C PHE A 6 40.68 11.23 30.72
N VAL A 7 40.27 12.49 30.54
CA VAL A 7 39.07 12.84 29.75
C VAL A 7 39.21 12.38 28.30
N SER A 8 40.40 12.46 27.70
CA SER A 8 40.64 11.96 26.35
C SER A 8 40.54 10.43 26.25
N GLU A 9 41.02 9.71 27.26
CA GLU A 9 41.09 8.25 27.27
C GLU A 9 39.73 7.57 27.47
N VAL A 10 38.85 8.17 28.29
CA VAL A 10 37.46 7.69 28.47
C VAL A 10 36.45 8.39 27.54
N GLY A 11 36.70 9.64 27.15
CA GLY A 11 35.78 10.41 26.31
C GLY A 11 35.71 9.89 24.87
N PHE A 12 36.83 9.46 24.30
CA PHE A 12 36.89 8.89 22.95
C PHE A 12 36.07 7.59 22.80
N PRO A 13 36.20 6.56 23.67
CA PRO A 13 35.38 5.36 23.57
C PRO A 13 33.90 5.61 23.86
N ILE A 14 33.55 6.54 24.77
CA ILE A 14 32.14 6.90 25.04
C ILE A 14 31.52 7.58 23.81
N ALA A 15 32.21 8.57 23.23
CA ALA A 15 31.75 9.25 22.01
C ALA A 15 31.65 8.27 20.83
N GLY A 16 32.61 7.36 20.68
CA GLY A 16 32.58 6.31 19.66
C GLY A 16 31.40 5.35 19.82
N ALA A 17 31.09 4.93 21.04
CA ALA A 17 29.94 4.06 21.31
C ALA A 17 28.60 4.75 21.01
N ILE A 18 28.45 6.03 21.38
CA ILE A 18 27.24 6.82 21.07
C ILE A 18 27.09 7.00 19.57
N ALA A 19 28.17 7.35 18.86
CA ALA A 19 28.16 7.51 17.41
C ALA A 19 27.80 6.19 16.70
N ALA A 20 28.39 5.07 17.11
CA ALA A 20 28.09 3.75 16.57
C ALA A 20 26.63 3.33 16.86
N GLY A 21 26.14 3.56 18.08
CA GLY A 21 24.76 3.28 18.44
C GLY A 21 23.75 4.09 17.60
N PHE A 22 24.03 5.38 17.41
CA PHE A 22 23.19 6.24 16.57
C PHE A 22 23.20 5.82 15.10
N PHE A 23 24.36 5.40 14.59
CA PHE A 23 24.52 4.91 13.22
C PHE A 23 23.70 3.63 12.97
N VAL A 24 23.77 2.65 13.88
CA VAL A 24 22.99 1.41 13.77
C VAL A 24 21.49 1.71 13.83
N PHE A 25 21.05 2.56 14.77
CA PHE A 25 19.66 2.96 14.88
C PHE A 25 19.13 3.61 13.60
N THR A 26 19.89 4.54 13.03
CA THR A 26 19.50 5.25 11.80
C THR A 26 19.38 4.29 10.62
N THR A 27 20.33 3.35 10.49
CA THR A 27 20.31 2.33 9.42
C THR A 27 19.07 1.45 9.53
N LEU A 28 18.75 0.94 10.72
CA LEU A 28 17.56 0.12 10.93
C LEU A 28 16.27 0.89 10.64
N LYS A 29 16.19 2.15 11.09
CA LYS A 29 15.04 3.01 10.80
C LYS A 29 14.87 3.25 9.31
N PHE A 30 15.97 3.45 8.57
CA PHE A 30 15.92 3.67 7.13
C PHE A 30 15.43 2.42 6.38
N ILE A 31 15.91 1.24 6.76
CA ILE A 31 15.46 -0.04 6.18
C ILE A 31 13.97 -0.25 6.45
N LEU A 32 13.53 -0.07 7.70
CA LEU A 32 12.12 -0.27 8.06
C LEU A 32 11.20 0.71 7.33
N ALA A 33 11.59 1.99 7.23
CA ALA A 33 10.84 3.00 6.50
C ALA A 33 10.76 2.66 5.00
N SER A 34 11.87 2.22 4.39
CA SER A 34 11.93 1.82 2.99
C SER A 34 10.97 0.66 2.69
N VAL A 35 11.04 -0.42 3.48
CA VAL A 35 10.17 -1.60 3.31
C VAL A 35 8.70 -1.23 3.54
N THR A 36 8.41 -0.42 4.57
CA THR A 36 7.04 0.05 4.85
C THR A 36 6.48 0.86 3.67
N GLY A 37 7.30 1.72 3.07
CA GLY A 37 6.93 2.49 1.88
C GLY A 37 6.60 1.59 0.68
N SER A 38 7.43 0.56 0.43
CA SER A 38 7.18 -0.41 -0.65
C SER A 38 5.88 -1.18 -0.44
N VAL A 39 5.60 -1.63 0.79
CA VAL A 39 4.35 -2.36 1.11
C VAL A 39 3.13 -1.46 0.92
N CYS A 40 3.20 -0.21 1.36
CA CYS A 40 2.13 0.77 1.15
C CYS A 40 1.88 1.05 -0.34
N GLY A 41 2.95 1.15 -1.15
CA GLY A 41 2.85 1.27 -2.60
C GLY A 41 2.14 0.08 -3.25
N LEU A 42 2.50 -1.15 -2.86
CA LEU A 42 1.83 -2.37 -3.32
C LEU A 42 0.36 -2.42 -2.91
N GLN A 43 0.06 -2.05 -1.67
CA GLN A 43 -1.32 -1.98 -1.18
C GLN A 43 -2.17 -1.03 -2.04
N ASN A 44 -1.66 0.17 -2.33
CA ASN A 44 -2.37 1.13 -3.18
C ASN A 44 -2.59 0.60 -4.61
N MET A 45 -1.58 -0.08 -5.18
CA MET A 45 -1.72 -0.70 -6.50
C MET A 45 -2.78 -1.82 -6.50
N ILE A 46 -2.79 -2.68 -5.47
CA ILE A 46 -3.79 -3.74 -5.33
C ILE A 46 -5.18 -3.14 -5.17
N SER A 47 -5.36 -2.10 -4.34
CA SER A 47 -6.64 -1.40 -4.18
C SER A 47 -7.11 -0.75 -5.48
N ALA A 48 -6.21 -0.18 -6.27
CA ALA A 48 -6.55 0.38 -7.58
C ALA A 48 -6.99 -0.72 -8.57
N LEU A 49 -6.34 -1.89 -8.53
CA LEU A 49 -6.72 -3.03 -9.37
C LEU A 49 -8.07 -3.62 -8.94
N ASP A 50 -8.32 -3.75 -7.64
CA ASP A 50 -9.60 -4.21 -7.10
C ASP A 50 -10.77 -3.33 -7.58
N ASN A 51 -10.61 -2.00 -7.53
CA ASN A 51 -11.60 -1.07 -8.09
C ASN A 51 -11.82 -1.29 -9.59
N ARG A 52 -10.76 -1.54 -10.38
CA ARG A 52 -10.90 -1.83 -11.81
C ARG A 52 -11.66 -3.13 -12.08
N VAL A 53 -11.42 -4.17 -11.27
CA VAL A 53 -12.14 -5.46 -11.38
C VAL A 53 -13.62 -5.27 -11.02
N GLN A 54 -13.92 -4.50 -9.97
CA GLN A 54 -15.30 -4.17 -9.60
C GLN A 54 -16.01 -3.37 -10.69
N THR A 55 -15.37 -2.35 -11.27
CA THR A 55 -15.93 -1.61 -12.41
C THR A 55 -16.17 -2.53 -13.61
N MET A 56 -15.22 -3.42 -13.93
CA MET A 56 -15.38 -4.40 -15.01
C MET A 56 -16.55 -5.36 -14.76
N ASN A 57 -16.74 -5.80 -13.51
CA ASN A 57 -17.87 -6.66 -13.14
C ASN A 57 -19.21 -5.94 -13.37
N ASN A 58 -19.29 -4.66 -13.02
CA ASN A 58 -20.47 -3.84 -13.27
C ASN A 58 -20.75 -3.68 -14.77
N ASP A 59 -19.71 -3.41 -15.56
CA ASP A 59 -19.81 -3.31 -17.02
C ASP A 59 -20.29 -4.63 -17.66
N LEU A 60 -19.80 -5.78 -17.17
CA LEU A 60 -20.26 -7.09 -17.62
C LEU A 60 -21.74 -7.33 -17.33
N VAL A 61 -22.24 -6.92 -16.15
CA VAL A 61 -23.67 -7.05 -15.80
C VAL A 61 -24.54 -6.18 -16.70
N LYS A 62 -24.09 -4.94 -17.01
CA LYS A 62 -24.79 -4.06 -17.95
C LYS A 62 -24.86 -4.65 -19.35
N ILE A 63 -23.74 -5.20 -19.86
CA ILE A 63 -23.69 -5.86 -21.17
C ILE A 63 -24.64 -7.07 -21.20
N ASP A 64 -24.65 -7.89 -20.16
CA ASP A 64 -25.53 -9.08 -20.04
C ASP A 64 -27.02 -8.67 -20.12
N ALA A 65 -27.39 -7.58 -19.44
CA ALA A 65 -28.74 -7.03 -19.47
C ALA A 65 -29.12 -6.48 -20.87
N LEU A 66 -28.24 -5.71 -21.50
CA LEU A 66 -28.46 -5.17 -22.86
C LEU A 66 -28.57 -6.28 -23.92
N MET A 67 -27.72 -7.30 -23.82
CA MET A 67 -27.75 -8.46 -24.71
C MET A 67 -29.03 -9.28 -24.52
N SER A 68 -29.47 -9.48 -23.27
CA SER A 68 -30.73 -10.14 -22.97
C SER A 68 -31.91 -9.39 -23.58
N TYR A 69 -31.93 -8.06 -23.50
CA TYR A 69 -32.95 -7.22 -24.15
C TYR A 69 -32.90 -7.33 -25.68
N ALA A 70 -31.72 -7.23 -26.29
CA ALA A 70 -31.56 -7.32 -27.75
C ALA A 70 -31.97 -8.70 -28.30
N LEU A 71 -31.71 -9.78 -27.55
CA LEU A 71 -32.02 -11.15 -27.94
C LEU A 71 -33.42 -11.62 -27.47
N ASN A 72 -34.23 -10.76 -26.83
CA ASN A 72 -35.52 -11.13 -26.22
C ASN A 72 -35.42 -12.31 -25.23
N VAL A 73 -34.27 -12.46 -24.56
CA VAL A 73 -34.05 -13.49 -23.54
C VAL A 73 -34.23 -12.86 -22.16
N LYS A 74 -34.72 -13.62 -21.18
CA LYS A 74 -34.88 -13.14 -19.81
C LYS A 74 -33.51 -12.74 -19.23
N PRO A 75 -33.35 -11.51 -18.73
CA PRO A 75 -32.11 -11.07 -18.09
C PRO A 75 -31.80 -11.92 -16.86
N ASN A 76 -30.51 -12.12 -16.58
CA ASN A 76 -30.06 -12.80 -15.37
C ASN A 76 -30.25 -11.88 -14.15
N VAL A 77 -31.46 -11.92 -13.57
CA VAL A 77 -31.87 -11.11 -12.41
C VAL A 77 -31.06 -11.41 -11.15
N ASP A 78 -30.54 -12.63 -10.99
CA ASP A 78 -29.74 -13.01 -9.84
C ASP A 78 -28.37 -12.32 -9.87
N ARG A 79 -27.75 -12.22 -11.05
CA ARG A 79 -26.49 -11.46 -11.24
C ARG A 79 -26.71 -9.95 -11.10
N ILE A 80 -27.86 -9.44 -11.54
CA ILE A 80 -28.21 -8.02 -11.40
C ILE A 80 -28.46 -7.65 -9.93
N ALA A 81 -29.17 -8.50 -9.19
CA ALA A 81 -29.46 -8.28 -7.76
C ALA A 81 -28.23 -8.50 -6.86
N ALA A 82 -27.32 -9.40 -7.25
CA ALA A 82 -26.08 -9.67 -6.52
C ALA A 82 -24.94 -8.70 -6.85
N ASN A 83 -25.09 -7.84 -7.87
CA ASN A 83 -24.10 -6.82 -8.15
C ASN A 83 -24.18 -5.76 -7.04
N GLU A 84 -23.23 -5.79 -6.11
CA GLU A 84 -23.05 -4.76 -5.10
C GLU A 84 -22.81 -3.43 -5.83
N GLY A 85 -23.86 -2.60 -5.92
CA GLY A 85 -23.92 -1.39 -6.75
C GLY A 85 -22.89 -0.33 -6.37
N LYS A 86 -21.60 -0.58 -6.60
CA LYS A 86 -20.62 0.47 -6.77
C LYS A 86 -20.89 1.11 -8.13
N GLU A 87 -21.49 2.29 -8.09
CA GLU A 87 -21.38 3.24 -9.18
C GLU A 87 -19.90 3.37 -9.56
N ASP A 88 -19.66 3.38 -10.86
CA ASP A 88 -18.34 3.56 -11.42
C ASP A 88 -17.65 4.77 -10.75
N ALA A 89 -16.56 4.52 -10.01
CA ALA A 89 -15.80 5.59 -9.37
C ALA A 89 -15.01 6.45 -10.37
N ARG A 90 -15.13 6.15 -11.68
CA ARG A 90 -14.79 7.09 -12.75
C ARG A 90 -15.76 8.28 -12.67
N ARG A 91 -15.42 9.23 -11.78
CA ARG A 91 -15.70 10.65 -11.98
C ARG A 91 -14.96 11.06 -13.25
N ASP A 92 -15.65 11.12 -14.37
CA ASP A 92 -15.36 12.17 -15.33
C ASP A 92 -15.51 13.55 -14.68
#